data_AF-A0AA36HU98-F1
#
_entry.id   AF-A0AA36HU98-F1
#
_cell.length_a   1.000
_cell.length_b   1.000
_cell.length_c   1.000
_cell.angle_alpha   90.00
_cell.angle_beta   90.00
_cell.angle_gamma   90.00
#
_symmetry.space_group_name_H-M   'P 1'
#
loop_
_entity.id
_entity.type
_entity.pdbx_description
1 polymer ?
#
loop_
_entity_poly.entity_id
_entity_poly.type
_entity_poly.pdbx_seq_one_letter_code
_entity_poly.pdbx_strand_id
1 'polypeptide(L)'
;MRKGTDKDWEERSGCMTFPDAVAKALKAKGQDPAKWLQDSRKMSIDQMRKAAADMGCDVFFDWNSARSVEGYFRIKGSTEFCIERAIAFAPYADCIWMETGKPILAQATQFAKEVRAAVPHQMLAYNLSPSFNWDSAGMTDAQMESFIWDLAKLGFCWQFITLAGFHCDALSIDLFAKEYSKHGAAAYVQMIQRKERENKVETLTHQKWSGSEIVDEMGNIVSGGLSSTGIMSAGVTEKQF
;
A
#
# COMPACT_ATOMS: atom_id res chain seq x y z
N MET A 1 7.63 -0.48 26.68
CA MET A 1 6.84 -1.56 27.34
C MET A 1 6.21 -0.99 28.60
N ARG A 2 4.87 -0.85 28.66
CA ARG A 2 4.18 -0.35 29.87
C ARG A 2 4.38 -1.38 31.00
N LYS A 3 5.25 -1.04 31.97
CA LYS A 3 5.30 -1.72 33.27
C LYS A 3 4.02 -1.30 34.02
N GLY A 4 3.00 -2.17 34.06
CA GLY A 4 1.87 -2.00 34.98
C GLY A 4 0.44 -1.98 34.41
N THR A 5 0.18 -2.43 33.17
CA THR A 5 -1.20 -2.54 32.67
C THR A 5 -1.77 -3.94 32.86
N ASP A 6 -3.02 -3.98 33.29
CA ASP A 6 -3.96 -5.11 33.40
C ASP A 6 -3.88 -6.04 32.17
N LYS A 7 -2.95 -7.02 32.19
CA LYS A 7 -2.55 -7.79 31.01
C LYS A 7 -3.62 -8.72 30.49
N ASP A 8 -4.59 -9.07 31.34
CA ASP A 8 -5.67 -10.02 31.06
C ASP A 8 -7.02 -9.33 30.84
N TRP A 9 -7.07 -7.99 30.84
CA TRP A 9 -8.31 -7.24 30.67
C TRP A 9 -9.05 -7.61 29.37
N GLU A 10 -8.31 -7.80 28.27
CA GLU A 10 -8.90 -8.17 26.98
C GLU A 10 -9.57 -9.55 27.05
N GLU A 11 -9.00 -10.49 27.81
CA GLU A 11 -9.57 -11.82 28.03
C GLU A 11 -10.80 -11.75 28.95
N ARG A 12 -10.68 -11.05 30.10
CA ARG A 12 -11.76 -10.93 31.09
C ARG A 12 -12.95 -10.11 30.61
N SER A 13 -12.72 -9.10 29.78
CA SER A 13 -13.78 -8.22 29.26
C SER A 13 -14.66 -8.89 28.20
N GLY A 14 -14.17 -9.95 27.54
CA GLY A 14 -14.92 -10.62 26.47
C GLY A 14 -15.27 -9.69 25.31
N CYS A 15 -14.37 -8.76 24.96
CA CYS A 15 -14.62 -7.76 23.93
C CYS A 15 -15.10 -8.39 22.61
N MET A 16 -16.23 -7.90 22.11
CA MET A 16 -16.80 -8.27 20.81
C MET A 16 -17.60 -7.11 20.24
N THR A 17 -18.05 -7.20 18.99
CA THR A 17 -18.96 -6.20 18.42
C THR A 17 -20.38 -6.38 18.98
N PHE A 18 -21.20 -5.33 18.98
CA PHE A 18 -22.61 -5.47 19.41
C PHE A 18 -23.37 -6.53 18.59
N PRO A 19 -23.22 -6.61 17.25
CA PRO A 19 -23.80 -7.71 16.47
C PRO A 19 -23.33 -9.09 16.93
N ASP A 20 -22.05 -9.27 17.25
CA ASP A 20 -21.50 -10.54 17.74
C ASP A 20 -22.10 -10.92 19.10
N ALA A 21 -22.31 -9.95 20.00
CA ALA A 21 -22.92 -10.18 21.31
C ALA A 21 -24.36 -10.67 21.19
N VAL A 22 -25.16 -10.02 20.34
CA VAL A 22 -26.54 -10.45 20.04
C VAL A 22 -26.54 -11.80 19.32
N ALA A 23 -25.62 -12.03 18.38
CA ALA A 23 -25.48 -13.32 17.70
C ALA A 23 -25.16 -14.47 18.68
N LYS A 24 -24.32 -14.22 19.69
CA LYS A 24 -24.04 -15.18 20.76
C LYS A 24 -25.30 -15.47 21.59
N ALA A 25 -26.09 -14.45 21.92
CA ALA A 25 -27.36 -14.62 22.63
C ALA A 25 -28.40 -15.41 21.80
N LEU A 26 -28.48 -15.16 20.48
CA LEU A 26 -29.35 -15.91 19.57
C LEU A 26 -28.96 -17.39 19.49
N LYS A 27 -27.66 -17.68 19.34
CA LYS A 27 -27.16 -19.06 19.36
C LYS A 27 -27.48 -19.78 20.67
N ALA A 28 -27.37 -19.10 21.82
CA ALA A 28 -27.72 -19.67 23.11
C ALA A 28 -29.22 -20.03 23.23
N LYS A 29 -30.09 -19.38 22.44
CA LYS A 29 -31.51 -19.71 22.30
C LYS A 29 -31.82 -20.73 21.20
N GLY A 30 -30.80 -21.27 20.53
CA GLY A 30 -30.97 -22.18 19.38
C GLY A 30 -31.43 -21.50 18.10
N GLN A 31 -31.25 -20.18 17.96
CA GLN A 31 -31.62 -19.42 16.77
C GLN A 31 -30.41 -19.17 15.87
N ASP A 32 -30.61 -19.17 14.55
CA ASP A 32 -29.58 -18.84 13.56
C ASP A 32 -29.35 -17.31 13.49
N PRO A 33 -28.14 -16.81 13.81
CA PRO A 33 -27.86 -15.38 13.76
C PRO A 33 -27.49 -14.85 12.37
N ALA A 34 -27.45 -15.68 11.32
CA ALA A 34 -26.98 -15.27 9.99
C ALA A 34 -27.71 -14.03 9.46
N LYS A 35 -29.05 -14.03 9.54
CA LYS A 35 -29.86 -12.89 9.12
C LYS A 35 -29.58 -11.63 9.94
N TRP A 36 -29.45 -11.77 11.26
CA TRP A 36 -29.10 -10.66 12.15
C TRP A 36 -27.74 -10.04 11.80
N LEU A 37 -26.72 -10.87 11.56
CA LEU A 37 -25.37 -10.40 11.21
C LEU A 37 -25.35 -9.69 9.84
N GLN A 38 -26.26 -10.03 8.93
CA GLN A 38 -26.42 -9.35 7.65
C GLN A 38 -27.15 -8.00 7.82
N ASP A 39 -28.31 -8.01 8.49
CA ASP A 39 -29.17 -6.84 8.63
C ASP A 39 -28.54 -5.75 9.51
N SER A 40 -27.80 -6.15 10.55
CA SER A 40 -27.13 -5.23 11.48
C SER A 40 -26.10 -4.30 10.81
N ARG A 41 -25.55 -4.68 9.65
CA ARG A 41 -24.60 -3.84 8.89
C ARG A 41 -25.20 -2.50 8.42
N LYS A 42 -26.53 -2.44 8.32
CA LYS A 42 -27.27 -1.25 7.84
C LYS A 42 -27.89 -0.44 8.97
N MET A 43 -27.55 -0.76 10.23
CA MET A 43 -28.19 -0.19 11.41
C MET A 43 -27.18 0.63 12.24
N SER A 44 -27.64 1.74 12.77
CA SER A 44 -27.00 2.41 13.91
C SER A 44 -27.08 1.54 15.18
N ILE A 45 -26.24 1.86 16.18
CA ILE A 45 -26.26 1.14 17.46
C ILE A 45 -27.64 1.21 18.15
N ASP A 46 -28.36 2.32 18.03
CA ASP A 46 -29.69 2.49 18.64
C ASP A 46 -30.74 1.63 17.94
N GLN A 47 -30.69 1.57 16.61
CA GLN A 47 -31.54 0.66 15.83
C GLN A 47 -31.25 -0.80 16.16
N MET A 48 -29.97 -1.17 16.27
CA MET A 48 -29.57 -2.53 16.65
C MET A 48 -30.05 -2.89 18.06
N ARG A 49 -29.92 -1.99 19.04
CA ARG A 49 -30.41 -2.22 20.41
C ARG A 49 -31.91 -2.46 20.44
N LYS A 50 -32.68 -1.64 19.71
CA LYS A 50 -34.13 -1.82 19.58
C LYS A 50 -34.48 -3.17 18.94
N ALA A 51 -33.89 -3.49 17.79
CA ALA A 51 -34.15 -4.74 17.09
C ALA A 51 -33.75 -5.98 17.92
N ALA A 52 -32.63 -5.91 18.64
CA ALA A 52 -32.21 -6.98 19.55
C ALA A 52 -33.20 -7.18 20.71
N ALA A 53 -33.71 -6.08 21.29
CA ALA A 53 -34.74 -6.13 22.33
C ALA A 53 -36.06 -6.73 21.82
N ASP A 54 -36.49 -6.38 20.59
CA ASP A 54 -37.69 -6.95 19.96
C ASP A 54 -37.54 -8.47 19.71
N MET A 55 -36.32 -8.96 19.51
CA MET A 55 -35.98 -10.39 19.43
C MET A 55 -35.78 -11.05 20.81
N GLY A 56 -36.03 -10.31 21.89
CA GLY A 56 -35.83 -10.71 23.28
C GLY A 56 -34.37 -10.91 23.66
N CYS A 57 -33.41 -10.41 22.86
CA CYS A 57 -31.97 -10.54 23.06
C CYS A 57 -31.38 -9.24 23.62
N ASP A 58 -31.77 -8.88 24.84
CA ASP A 58 -31.13 -7.78 25.53
C ASP A 58 -29.74 -8.21 26.03
N VAL A 59 -28.71 -7.55 25.53
CA VAL A 59 -27.30 -7.89 25.82
C VAL A 59 -26.62 -6.71 26.49
N PHE A 60 -25.88 -6.99 27.56
CA PHE A 60 -24.98 -6.00 28.13
C PHE A 60 -23.88 -5.66 27.13
N PHE A 61 -23.73 -4.37 26.82
CA PHE A 61 -22.70 -3.87 25.92
C PHE A 61 -22.30 -2.45 26.30
N ASP A 62 -21.04 -2.27 26.69
CA ASP A 62 -20.43 -0.98 26.95
C ASP A 62 -19.05 -0.87 26.29
N TRP A 63 -19.01 -0.17 25.16
CA TRP A 63 -17.77 0.17 24.46
C TRP A 63 -16.97 1.31 25.10
N ASN A 64 -17.53 2.07 26.06
CA ASN A 64 -16.82 3.18 26.71
C ASN A 64 -15.77 2.66 27.69
N SER A 65 -16.09 1.55 28.35
CA SER A 65 -15.18 0.81 29.24
C SER A 65 -13.98 0.23 28.49
N ALA A 66 -14.07 0.05 27.16
CA ALA A 66 -13.00 -0.51 26.33
C ALA A 66 -12.04 0.55 25.75
N ARG A 67 -12.25 1.84 26.04
CA ARG A 67 -11.47 2.92 25.43
C ARG A 67 -10.00 2.85 25.83
N SER A 68 -9.14 3.29 24.91
CA SER A 68 -7.72 3.49 25.22
C SER A 68 -7.54 4.62 26.24
N VAL A 69 -6.33 4.77 26.80
CA VAL A 69 -6.03 5.85 27.76
C VAL A 69 -6.10 7.24 27.10
N GLU A 70 -5.99 7.29 25.77
CA GLU A 70 -6.16 8.45 24.92
C GLU A 70 -7.64 8.72 24.58
N GLY A 71 -8.56 7.81 24.94
CA GLY A 71 -9.99 7.92 24.72
C GLY A 71 -10.50 7.31 23.41
N TYR A 72 -9.67 6.58 22.66
CA TYR A 72 -10.09 5.96 21.40
C TYR A 72 -10.97 4.72 21.63
N PHE A 73 -11.99 4.57 20.80
CA PHE A 73 -12.80 3.35 20.76
C PHE A 73 -12.03 2.21 20.09
N ARG A 74 -12.29 0.99 20.53
CA ARG A 74 -11.81 -0.22 19.89
C ARG A 74 -12.71 -0.57 18.71
N ILE A 75 -12.11 -1.01 17.61
CA ILE A 75 -12.82 -1.49 16.43
C ILE A 75 -12.33 -2.88 16.06
N LYS A 76 -13.21 -3.67 15.45
CA LYS A 76 -12.85 -4.95 14.83
C LYS A 76 -12.65 -4.71 13.34
N GLY A 77 -11.41 -4.47 12.93
CA GLY A 77 -11.06 -4.32 11.52
C GLY A 77 -11.30 -5.63 10.76
N SER A 78 -11.83 -5.54 9.53
CA SER A 78 -12.02 -6.67 8.62
C SER A 78 -12.11 -6.17 7.18
N THR A 79 -12.10 -7.10 6.21
CA THR A 79 -12.35 -6.76 4.80
C THR A 79 -13.73 -6.12 4.62
N GLU A 80 -14.75 -6.65 5.30
CA GLU A 80 -16.12 -6.11 5.27
C GLU A 80 -16.18 -4.70 5.84
N PHE A 81 -15.46 -4.43 6.94
CA PHE A 81 -15.35 -3.07 7.49
C PHE A 81 -14.76 -2.10 6.45
N CYS A 82 -13.75 -2.52 5.68
CA CYS A 82 -13.16 -1.71 4.62
C CYS A 82 -14.08 -1.56 3.40
N ILE A 83 -14.84 -2.58 3.03
CA ILE A 83 -15.82 -2.54 1.92
C ILE A 83 -16.90 -1.51 2.20
N GLU A 84 -17.51 -1.52 3.38
CA GLU A 84 -18.55 -0.55 3.75
C GLU A 84 -18.02 0.88 3.70
N ARG A 85 -16.79 1.10 4.17
CA ARG A 85 -16.14 2.42 4.07
C ARG A 85 -15.84 2.81 2.62
N ALA A 86 -15.36 1.88 1.79
CA ALA A 86 -15.11 2.12 0.38
C ALA A 86 -16.40 2.55 -0.35
N ILE A 87 -17.51 1.84 -0.12
CA ILE A 87 -18.81 2.21 -0.71
C ILE A 87 -19.25 3.60 -0.25
N ALA A 88 -19.08 3.92 1.03
CA ALA A 88 -19.40 5.26 1.56
C ALA A 88 -18.50 6.37 0.99
N PHE A 89 -17.25 6.05 0.63
CA PHE A 89 -16.28 7.01 0.09
C PHE A 89 -16.39 7.18 -1.43
N ALA A 90 -16.93 6.20 -2.14
CA ALA A 90 -17.02 6.17 -3.60
C ALA A 90 -17.62 7.44 -4.25
N PRO A 91 -18.67 8.09 -3.70
CA PRO A 91 -19.20 9.33 -4.29
C PRO A 91 -18.22 10.51 -4.25
N TYR A 92 -17.12 10.39 -3.51
CA TYR A 92 -16.17 11.49 -3.24
C TYR A 92 -14.74 11.15 -3.66
N ALA A 93 -14.50 9.98 -4.26
CA ALA A 93 -13.15 9.51 -4.61
C ALA A 93 -13.14 8.80 -5.96
N ASP A 94 -12.35 9.31 -6.91
CA ASP A 94 -12.20 8.70 -8.23
C ASP A 94 -11.62 7.28 -8.14
N CYS A 95 -10.70 7.07 -7.20
CA CYS A 95 -10.02 5.80 -6.97
C CYS A 95 -9.96 5.46 -5.49
N ILE A 96 -10.20 4.18 -5.15
CA ILE A 96 -10.20 3.70 -3.77
C ILE A 96 -9.10 2.67 -3.55
N TRP A 97 -8.43 2.78 -2.42
CA TRP A 97 -7.42 1.84 -1.95
C TRP A 97 -7.76 1.34 -0.55
N MET A 98 -7.73 0.01 -0.38
CA MET A 98 -7.71 -0.65 0.92
C MET A 98 -6.29 -1.15 1.22
N GLU A 99 -5.68 -0.66 2.29
CA GLU A 99 -4.39 -1.18 2.76
C GLU A 99 -4.52 -2.66 3.16
N THR A 100 -3.52 -3.47 2.82
CA THR A 100 -3.46 -4.90 3.14
C THR A 100 -2.21 -5.21 3.96
N GLY A 101 -2.31 -6.19 4.87
CA GLY A 101 -1.14 -6.65 5.64
C GLY A 101 -0.31 -7.71 4.91
N LYS A 102 -0.87 -8.33 3.87
CA LYS A 102 -0.26 -9.41 3.08
C LYS A 102 -0.80 -9.39 1.63
N PRO A 103 -0.06 -9.91 0.64
CA PRO A 103 -0.50 -9.96 -0.75
C PRO A 103 -1.46 -11.15 -0.98
N ILE A 104 -2.68 -11.07 -0.45
CA ILE A 104 -3.68 -12.15 -0.53
C ILE A 104 -4.69 -11.85 -1.65
N LEU A 105 -4.56 -12.52 -2.80
CA LEU A 105 -5.43 -12.30 -3.96
C LEU A 105 -6.91 -12.55 -3.66
N ALA A 106 -7.23 -13.54 -2.81
CA ALA A 106 -8.61 -13.83 -2.41
C ALA A 106 -9.25 -12.65 -1.64
N GLN A 107 -8.49 -11.99 -0.77
CA GLN A 107 -8.96 -10.80 -0.04
C GLN A 107 -9.18 -9.62 -1.00
N ALA A 108 -8.25 -9.39 -1.94
CA ALA A 108 -8.38 -8.36 -2.96
C ALA A 108 -9.60 -8.62 -3.87
N THR A 109 -9.84 -9.89 -4.21
CA THR A 109 -11.00 -10.34 -5.00
C THR A 109 -12.31 -10.05 -4.28
N GLN A 110 -12.40 -10.36 -2.98
CA GLN A 110 -13.58 -10.07 -2.17
C GLN A 110 -13.85 -8.55 -2.16
N PHE A 111 -12.84 -7.76 -1.81
CA PHE A 111 -12.95 -6.30 -1.76
C PHE A 111 -13.42 -5.72 -3.09
N ALA A 112 -12.76 -6.09 -4.20
CA ALA A 112 -13.10 -5.57 -5.52
C ALA A 112 -14.50 -5.97 -5.96
N LYS A 113 -14.89 -7.23 -5.78
CA LYS A 113 -16.23 -7.71 -6.18
C LYS A 113 -17.35 -7.03 -5.40
N GLU A 114 -17.22 -6.92 -4.08
CA GLU A 114 -18.28 -6.35 -3.24
C GLU A 114 -18.39 -4.83 -3.43
N VAL A 115 -17.27 -4.11 -3.52
CA VAL A 115 -17.30 -2.65 -3.82
C VAL A 115 -17.89 -2.40 -5.19
N ARG A 116 -17.47 -3.13 -6.22
CA ARG A 116 -17.97 -2.93 -7.59
C ARG A 116 -19.39 -3.48 -7.81
N ALA A 117 -19.88 -4.36 -6.95
CA ALA A 117 -21.30 -4.73 -6.96
C ALA A 117 -22.19 -3.54 -6.53
N ALA A 118 -21.73 -2.74 -5.57
CA ALA A 118 -22.43 -1.52 -5.14
C ALA A 118 -22.14 -0.32 -6.04
N VAL A 119 -20.90 -0.19 -6.54
CA VAL A 119 -20.43 0.93 -7.37
C VAL A 119 -19.65 0.42 -8.59
N PRO A 120 -20.33 0.02 -9.68
CA PRO A 120 -19.73 -0.71 -10.80
C PRO A 120 -18.55 -0.02 -11.50
N HIS A 121 -18.51 1.31 -11.50
CA HIS A 121 -17.49 2.10 -12.19
C HIS A 121 -16.29 2.42 -11.30
N GLN A 122 -16.30 2.05 -10.02
CA GLN A 122 -15.27 2.46 -9.06
C GLN A 122 -13.88 1.97 -9.50
N MET A 123 -12.94 2.89 -9.71
CA MET A 123 -11.53 2.55 -9.92
C MET A 123 -10.91 2.14 -8.58
N LEU A 124 -10.04 1.13 -8.61
CA LEU A 124 -9.36 0.62 -7.44
C LEU A 124 -7.85 0.75 -7.58
N ALA A 125 -7.17 0.92 -6.46
CA ALA A 125 -5.71 0.92 -6.39
C ALA A 125 -5.19 -0.08 -5.37
N TYR A 126 -3.98 -0.60 -5.63
CA TYR A 126 -3.35 -1.62 -4.81
C TYR A 126 -1.89 -1.28 -4.49
N ASN A 127 -1.53 -1.31 -3.22
CA ASN A 127 -0.16 -1.19 -2.75
C ASN A 127 0.52 -2.57 -2.75
N LEU A 128 1.47 -2.75 -3.65
CA LEU A 128 2.38 -3.90 -3.70
C LEU A 128 3.48 -3.70 -2.65
N SER A 129 3.09 -3.72 -1.38
CA SER A 129 3.92 -3.22 -0.29
C SER A 129 5.27 -3.95 -0.20
N PRO A 130 6.40 -3.21 -0.10
CA PRO A 130 7.70 -3.81 0.18
C PRO A 130 7.86 -4.25 1.64
N SER A 131 6.89 -3.91 2.52
CA SER A 131 6.84 -4.47 3.88
C SER A 131 6.32 -5.90 3.92
N PHE A 132 5.78 -6.41 2.81
CA PHE A 132 5.45 -7.83 2.70
C PHE A 132 6.75 -8.63 2.57
N ASN A 133 6.83 -9.73 3.32
CA ASN A 133 7.78 -10.77 2.98
C ASN A 133 7.17 -11.61 1.84
N TRP A 134 7.46 -11.21 0.59
CA TRP A 134 6.91 -11.84 -0.62
C TRP A 134 7.27 -13.32 -0.72
N ASP A 135 8.52 -13.70 -0.40
CA ASP A 135 8.97 -15.10 -0.38
C ASP A 135 8.20 -15.96 0.64
N SER A 136 7.84 -15.38 1.77
CA SER A 136 7.07 -16.06 2.83
C SER A 136 5.55 -15.91 2.68
N ALA A 137 5.08 -15.29 1.61
CA ALA A 137 3.64 -15.11 1.36
C ALA A 137 2.94 -16.40 0.87
N GLY A 138 3.72 -17.45 0.57
CA GLY A 138 3.21 -18.72 0.08
C GLY A 138 2.80 -18.68 -1.41
N MET A 139 3.34 -17.73 -2.16
CA MET A 139 3.18 -17.64 -3.62
C MET A 139 4.36 -18.31 -4.32
N THR A 140 4.10 -18.94 -5.45
CA THR A 140 5.15 -19.36 -6.39
C THR A 140 5.62 -18.17 -7.23
N ASP A 141 6.79 -18.25 -7.84
CA ASP A 141 7.31 -17.20 -8.73
C ASP A 141 6.30 -16.87 -9.85
N ALA A 142 5.69 -17.89 -10.46
CA ALA A 142 4.66 -17.71 -11.48
C ALA A 142 3.42 -16.95 -10.96
N GLN A 143 3.05 -17.15 -9.69
CA GLN A 143 1.97 -16.38 -9.06
C GLN A 143 2.38 -14.94 -8.77
N MET A 144 3.65 -14.71 -8.38
CA MET A 144 4.16 -13.34 -8.18
C MET A 144 4.21 -12.58 -9.50
N GLU A 145 4.66 -13.23 -10.58
CA GLU A 145 4.67 -12.69 -11.94
C GLU A 145 3.27 -12.32 -12.44
N SER A 146 2.26 -13.15 -12.15
CA SER A 146 0.88 -12.91 -12.58
C SER A 146 0.11 -11.94 -11.69
N PHE A 147 0.57 -11.69 -10.45
CA PHE A 147 -0.18 -11.01 -9.40
C PHE A 147 -0.74 -9.64 -9.81
N ILE A 148 0.09 -8.81 -10.45
CA ILE A 148 -0.31 -7.47 -10.93
C ILE A 148 -1.45 -7.57 -11.95
N TRP A 149 -1.35 -8.52 -12.87
CA TRP A 149 -2.35 -8.73 -13.92
C TRP A 149 -3.64 -9.35 -13.38
N ASP A 150 -3.53 -10.23 -12.38
CA ASP A 150 -4.68 -10.80 -11.71
C ASP A 150 -5.45 -9.76 -10.89
N LEU A 151 -4.76 -8.81 -10.25
CA LEU A 151 -5.37 -7.62 -9.67
C LEU A 151 -6.00 -6.72 -10.75
N ALA A 152 -5.32 -6.47 -11.86
CA ALA A 152 -5.85 -5.61 -12.93
C ALA A 152 -7.20 -6.11 -13.47
N LYS A 153 -7.38 -7.43 -13.63
CA LYS A 153 -8.65 -8.06 -14.04
C LYS A 153 -9.82 -7.78 -13.07
N LEU A 154 -9.52 -7.44 -11.81
CA LEU A 154 -10.51 -7.11 -10.78
C LEU A 154 -10.87 -5.61 -10.72
N GLY A 155 -10.22 -4.78 -11.55
CA GLY A 155 -10.43 -3.33 -11.56
C GLY A 155 -9.39 -2.53 -10.78
N PHE A 156 -8.30 -3.15 -10.31
CA PHE A 156 -7.15 -2.45 -9.75
C PHE A 156 -6.31 -1.82 -10.86
N CYS A 157 -6.72 -0.64 -11.32
CA CYS A 157 -6.15 0.05 -12.47
C CYS A 157 -4.89 0.86 -12.16
N TRP A 158 -4.60 1.11 -10.87
CA TRP A 158 -3.35 1.73 -10.44
C TRP A 158 -2.70 0.90 -9.34
N GLN A 159 -1.46 0.49 -9.56
CA GLN A 159 -0.71 -0.37 -8.65
C GLN A 159 0.70 0.19 -8.48
N PHE A 160 1.22 0.14 -7.27
CA PHE A 160 2.49 0.79 -6.95
C PHE A 160 3.22 0.06 -5.83
N ILE A 161 4.55 0.11 -5.87
CA ILE A 161 5.42 -0.32 -4.75
C ILE A 161 5.90 0.95 -4.06
N THR A 162 5.39 1.23 -2.85
CA THR A 162 5.59 2.52 -2.17
C THR A 162 7.05 2.90 -1.95
N LEU A 163 7.92 1.94 -1.62
CA LEU A 163 9.33 2.18 -1.26
C LEU A 163 10.33 1.48 -2.20
N ALA A 164 9.93 1.15 -3.44
CA ALA A 164 10.85 0.50 -4.38
C ALA A 164 12.14 1.29 -4.60
N GLY A 165 12.03 2.61 -4.87
CA GLY A 165 13.19 3.48 -5.06
C GLY A 165 14.13 3.48 -3.86
N PHE A 166 13.59 3.59 -2.64
CA PHE A 166 14.39 3.53 -1.41
C PHE A 166 15.19 2.22 -1.29
N HIS A 167 14.57 1.08 -1.58
CA HIS A 167 15.26 -0.21 -1.53
C HIS A 167 16.28 -0.38 -2.66
N CYS A 168 15.99 0.09 -3.88
CA CYS A 168 16.94 0.09 -4.99
C CYS A 168 18.18 0.94 -4.67
N ASP A 169 17.97 2.16 -4.16
CA ASP A 169 19.05 3.09 -3.81
C ASP A 169 19.90 2.52 -2.68
N ALA A 170 19.27 2.10 -1.57
CA ALA A 170 19.96 1.55 -0.41
C ALA A 170 20.79 0.32 -0.78
N LEU A 171 20.25 -0.61 -1.59
CA LEU A 171 20.98 -1.79 -2.04
C LEU A 171 22.19 -1.40 -2.90
N SER A 172 21.98 -0.56 -3.91
CA SER A 172 23.03 -0.15 -4.84
C SER A 172 24.18 0.57 -4.12
N ILE A 173 23.84 1.52 -3.24
CA ILE A 173 24.80 2.30 -2.46
C ILE A 173 25.59 1.41 -1.48
N ASP A 174 24.92 0.50 -0.76
CA ASP A 174 25.57 -0.38 0.21
C ASP A 174 26.57 -1.33 -0.47
N LEU A 175 26.16 -1.97 -1.57
CA LEU A 175 27.04 -2.86 -2.35
C LEU A 175 28.21 -2.08 -2.94
N PHE A 176 27.96 -0.92 -3.53
CA PHE A 176 29.02 -0.09 -4.10
C PHE A 176 30.01 0.40 -3.04
N ALA A 177 29.54 0.92 -1.91
CA ALA A 177 30.41 1.44 -0.84
C ALA A 177 31.33 0.34 -0.26
N LYS A 178 30.83 -0.89 -0.11
CA LYS A 178 31.61 -2.04 0.35
C LYS A 178 32.73 -2.41 -0.61
N GLU A 179 32.48 -2.37 -1.91
CA GLU A 179 33.48 -2.73 -2.92
C GLU A 179 34.44 -1.57 -3.21
N TYR A 180 33.94 -0.33 -3.21
CA TYR A 180 34.75 0.87 -3.39
C TYR A 180 35.80 1.02 -2.27
N SER A 181 35.44 0.72 -1.02
CA SER A 181 36.41 0.78 0.09
C SER A 181 37.55 -0.23 -0.01
N LYS A 182 37.38 -1.33 -0.78
CA LYS A 182 38.40 -2.37 -1.00
C LYS A 182 39.17 -2.20 -2.30
N HIS A 183 38.49 -1.76 -3.35
CA HIS A 183 39.00 -1.82 -4.73
C HIS A 183 39.10 -0.43 -5.39
N GLY A 184 38.69 0.64 -4.70
CA GLY A 184 38.77 2.01 -5.19
C GLY A 184 38.07 2.19 -6.54
N ALA A 185 38.71 2.96 -7.44
CA ALA A 185 38.16 3.26 -8.76
C ALA A 185 37.82 2.02 -9.60
N ALA A 186 38.46 0.87 -9.36
CA ALA A 186 38.11 -0.37 -10.07
C ALA A 186 36.67 -0.81 -9.79
N ALA A 187 36.17 -0.62 -8.55
CA ALA A 187 34.77 -0.92 -8.22
C ALA A 187 33.80 -0.02 -8.99
N TYR A 188 34.10 1.28 -9.12
CA TYR A 188 33.29 2.21 -9.91
C TYR A 188 33.25 1.81 -11.39
N VAL A 189 34.42 1.53 -11.99
CA VAL A 189 34.50 1.13 -13.40
C VAL A 189 33.74 -0.17 -13.65
N GLN A 190 33.84 -1.16 -12.75
CA GLN A 190 33.24 -2.48 -12.94
C GLN A 190 31.73 -2.51 -12.63
N MET A 191 31.31 -1.93 -11.50
CA MET A 191 29.93 -2.03 -11.02
C MET A 191 29.01 -0.97 -11.63
N ILE A 192 29.54 0.21 -11.95
CA ILE A 192 28.73 1.35 -12.43
C ILE A 192 29.02 1.58 -13.91
N GLN A 193 30.18 2.13 -14.25
CA GLN A 193 30.43 2.67 -15.60
C GLN A 193 30.31 1.61 -16.72
N ARG A 194 30.89 0.41 -16.54
CA ARG A 194 30.75 -0.68 -17.52
C ARG A 194 29.32 -1.20 -17.59
N LYS A 195 28.60 -1.28 -16.46
CA LYS A 195 27.20 -1.73 -16.42
C LYS A 195 26.25 -0.72 -17.06
N GLU A 196 26.48 0.58 -16.85
CA GLU A 196 25.75 1.63 -17.57
C GLU A 196 25.97 1.52 -19.08
N ARG A 197 27.22 1.28 -19.53
CA ARG A 197 27.52 1.07 -20.96
C ARG A 197 26.84 -0.18 -21.51
N GLU A 198 26.96 -1.32 -20.81
CA GLU A 198 26.37 -2.61 -21.22
C GLU A 198 24.84 -2.51 -21.37
N ASN A 199 24.17 -1.81 -20.43
CA ASN A 199 22.71 -1.65 -20.42
C ASN A 199 22.23 -0.39 -21.14
N LYS A 200 23.14 0.40 -21.73
CA LYS A 200 22.84 1.66 -22.44
C LYS A 200 22.06 2.67 -21.58
N VAL A 201 22.48 2.84 -20.33
CA VAL A 201 21.89 3.81 -19.41
C VAL A 201 22.29 5.22 -19.85
N GLU A 202 21.30 6.09 -20.06
CA GLU A 202 21.49 7.43 -20.63
C GLU A 202 22.35 8.35 -19.76
N THR A 203 22.37 8.13 -18.44
CA THR A 203 23.16 8.90 -17.48
C THR A 203 24.67 8.71 -17.62
N LEU A 204 25.15 7.72 -18.38
CA LEU A 204 26.57 7.56 -18.68
C LEU A 204 27.13 8.83 -19.36
N THR A 205 26.34 9.40 -20.28
CA THR A 205 26.55 10.72 -20.88
C THR A 205 25.80 11.78 -20.07
N HIS A 206 26.27 12.04 -18.86
CA HIS A 206 25.64 12.90 -17.86
C HIS A 206 25.52 14.38 -18.27
N GLN A 207 26.42 14.94 -19.08
CA GLN A 207 26.32 16.30 -19.64
C GLN A 207 25.20 16.39 -20.67
N LYS A 208 25.11 15.40 -21.56
CA LYS A 208 23.99 15.31 -22.51
C LYS A 208 22.66 15.11 -21.77
N TRP A 209 22.61 14.14 -20.85
CA TRP A 209 21.40 13.82 -20.07
C TRP A 209 20.92 15.01 -19.22
N SER A 210 21.83 15.81 -18.65
CA SER A 210 21.48 17.02 -17.90
C SER A 210 21.00 18.18 -18.79
N GLY A 211 21.05 18.03 -20.12
CA GLY A 211 20.58 19.03 -21.08
C GLY A 211 21.61 20.11 -21.40
N SER A 212 22.90 19.85 -21.23
CA SER A 212 23.95 20.86 -21.51
C SER A 212 23.93 21.36 -22.94
N GLU A 213 23.57 20.49 -23.91
CA GLU A 213 23.38 20.86 -25.32
C GLU A 213 22.27 21.91 -25.50
N ILE A 214 21.20 21.83 -24.70
CA ILE A 214 20.09 22.79 -24.75
C ILE A 214 20.56 24.16 -24.25
N VAL A 215 21.32 24.18 -23.16
CA VAL A 215 21.87 25.42 -22.58
C VAL A 215 22.85 26.10 -23.54
N ASP A 216 23.68 25.31 -24.23
CA ASP A 216 24.59 25.81 -25.25
C ASP A 216 23.87 26.42 -26.45
N GLU A 217 22.83 25.75 -26.95
CA GLU A 217 22.05 26.27 -28.07
C GLU A 217 21.34 27.58 -27.69
N MET A 218 20.79 27.68 -26.47
CA MET A 218 20.25 28.93 -25.95
C MET A 218 21.32 30.03 -25.91
N GLY A 219 22.52 29.72 -25.43
CA GLY A 219 23.65 30.66 -25.40
C GLY A 219 24.07 31.12 -26.80
N ASN A 220 24.10 30.22 -27.77
CA ASN A 220 24.42 30.52 -29.17
C ASN A 220 23.37 31.44 -29.80
N ILE A 221 22.07 31.17 -29.58
CA ILE A 221 20.97 32.00 -30.08
C ILE A 221 21.07 33.43 -29.50
N VAL A 222 21.26 33.56 -28.19
CA VAL A 222 21.33 34.88 -27.53
C VAL A 222 22.59 35.66 -27.92
N SER A 223 23.72 34.97 -28.12
CA SER A 223 24.98 35.60 -28.49
C SER A 223 25.14 35.84 -29.99
N GLY A 224 24.16 35.43 -30.82
CA GLY A 224 24.29 35.49 -32.28
C GLY A 224 25.43 34.60 -32.81
N GLY A 225 25.75 33.51 -32.10
CA GLY A 225 26.84 32.59 -32.46
C GLY A 225 28.24 33.07 -32.10
N LEU A 226 28.38 34.13 -31.29
CA LEU A 226 29.68 34.71 -30.91
C LEU A 226 30.23 34.18 -29.57
N SER A 227 29.51 33.30 -28.88
CA SER A 227 29.94 32.75 -27.59
C SER A 227 31.18 31.87 -27.73
N SER A 228 32.24 32.17 -26.96
CA SER A 228 33.48 31.40 -26.93
C SER A 228 33.51 30.32 -25.83
N THR A 229 32.45 30.17 -25.04
CA THR A 229 32.41 29.32 -23.83
C THR A 229 31.38 28.19 -23.90
N GLY A 230 31.01 27.74 -25.11
CA GLY A 230 30.09 26.60 -25.27
C GLY A 230 30.61 25.34 -24.58
N ILE A 231 29.75 24.72 -23.78
CA ILE A 231 30.01 23.54 -22.93
C ILE A 231 30.36 22.31 -23.79
N MET A 232 29.78 22.20 -25.00
CA MET A 232 29.90 21.09 -25.93
C MET A 232 31.00 21.26 -27.00
N SER A 233 31.95 22.15 -26.74
CA SER A 233 33.06 22.48 -27.66
C SER A 233 34.17 21.40 -27.70
N ALA A 234 35.29 21.70 -28.37
CA ALA A 234 36.42 20.78 -28.52
C ALA A 234 37.07 20.45 -27.16
N GLY A 235 36.59 19.40 -26.50
CA GLY A 235 37.06 18.98 -25.18
C GLY A 235 36.09 18.11 -24.38
N VAL A 236 34.85 17.94 -24.85
CA VAL A 236 33.84 17.08 -24.21
C VAL A 236 34.37 15.67 -23.98
N THR A 237 34.42 15.27 -22.71
CA THR A 237 34.93 13.97 -22.25
C THR A 237 34.01 12.81 -22.57
N GLU A 238 32.74 13.09 -22.91
CA GLU A 238 31.74 12.06 -23.22
C GLU A 238 31.97 11.33 -24.54
N LYS A 239 32.81 11.86 -25.44
CA LYS A 239 33.19 11.15 -26.68
C LYS A 239 33.92 9.81 -26.43
N GLN A 240 34.30 9.54 -25.18
CA GLN A 240 34.97 8.31 -24.75
C GLN A 240 34.00 7.18 -24.36
N PHE A 241 32.69 7.46 -24.29
CA PHE A 241 31.67 6.52 -23.83
C PHE A 241 30.86 5.89 -24.96
#